data_AF-A0A936SKN3-F1
#
_entry.id   AF-A0A936SKN3-F1
#
_cell.length_a   1.000
_cell.length_b   1.000
_cell.length_c   1.000
_cell.angle_alpha   90.00
_cell.angle_beta   90.00
_cell.angle_gamma   90.00
#
_symmetry.space_group_name_H-M   'P 1'
#
loop_
_entity.id
_entity.type
_entity.pdbx_description
1 polymer ?
#
loop_
_entity_poly.entity_id
_entity_poly.type
_entity_poly.pdbx_seq_one_letter_code
_entity_poly.pdbx_strand_id
1 'polypeptide(L)'
;MSKKTLRNSVVEAKDLGRSDQPSHILEPTDQLAEPRRQKFARIATFVRSHLVLIGVIVVLPLVGIGIFAKSGWLPSTDPLNGQRTGWFGKALPKNASSSWNPFAAPLPTPTPQLSKEYVYAGSRMLAVVDANANETPPADLAVWRPSSGTWYVYNLVTSAWTSYAWGNSTDTPVQGDFDGDGKTDFAVFRPSTNVWWIATSGNSSYYTVTFGASGDIPAVADFDGDGRTDVAVFRPSTGVWYISRSSDSGTTTVTYGVNNDIPTPRDYDGDGKADISVWRPLPLPSHTSEAPTRPHSR
;
A
#
# COMPACT_ATOMS: atom_id res chain seq x y z
N MET A 1 6.60 -48.79 15.78
CA MET A 1 5.31 -48.95 15.06
C MET A 1 5.56 -49.48 13.65
N SER A 2 4.53 -49.96 12.95
CA SER A 2 4.65 -50.78 11.72
C SER A 2 4.55 -49.99 10.40
N LYS A 3 5.24 -50.46 9.34
CA LYS A 3 4.89 -50.44 7.89
C LYS A 3 6.07 -50.93 7.01
N LYS A 4 5.93 -51.38 5.75
CA LYS A 4 5.17 -52.55 5.20
C LYS A 4 5.69 -52.86 3.76
N THR A 5 6.41 -53.99 3.59
CA THR A 5 6.73 -54.89 2.42
C THR A 5 6.68 -54.44 0.92
N LEU A 6 7.47 -55.11 0.04
CA LEU A 6 7.74 -54.79 -1.39
C LEU A 6 7.48 -55.93 -2.41
N ARG A 7 7.14 -55.54 -3.68
CA ARG A 7 7.41 -56.04 -5.07
C ARG A 7 7.69 -57.54 -5.44
N ASN A 8 7.25 -57.99 -6.64
CA ASN A 8 8.09 -58.30 -7.85
C ASN A 8 7.30 -58.86 -9.09
N SER A 9 7.96 -59.09 -10.25
CA SER A 9 7.36 -59.35 -11.61
C SER A 9 8.29 -60.07 -12.65
N VAL A 10 7.75 -60.62 -13.76
CA VAL A 10 8.43 -61.46 -14.82
C VAL A 10 7.91 -61.20 -16.28
N VAL A 11 8.53 -61.73 -17.37
CA VAL A 11 8.29 -61.43 -18.82
C VAL A 11 8.48 -62.65 -19.79
N GLU A 12 7.82 -62.70 -20.97
CA GLU A 12 7.87 -63.74 -22.06
C GLU A 12 7.48 -63.13 -23.47
N ALA A 13 7.41 -63.71 -24.70
CA ALA A 13 7.58 -65.06 -25.35
C ALA A 13 7.95 -64.95 -26.89
N LYS A 14 7.60 -65.93 -27.78
CA LYS A 14 7.99 -66.07 -29.24
C LYS A 14 7.04 -67.01 -30.08
N ASP A 15 7.05 -67.23 -31.43
CA ASP A 15 7.51 -66.55 -32.70
C ASP A 15 7.23 -67.42 -33.99
N LEU A 16 7.31 -66.86 -35.23
CA LEU A 16 7.29 -67.47 -36.62
C LEU A 16 5.99 -68.19 -37.15
N GLY A 17 5.76 -68.46 -38.47
CA GLY A 17 6.34 -67.97 -39.75
C GLY A 17 6.48 -69.01 -40.93
N ARG A 18 5.83 -68.84 -42.13
CA ARG A 18 6.10 -69.59 -43.41
C ARG A 18 5.54 -68.94 -44.71
N SER A 19 6.17 -69.17 -45.89
CA SER A 19 5.89 -68.57 -47.24
C SER A 19 6.23 -69.56 -48.41
N ASP A 20 6.19 -69.33 -49.75
CA ASP A 20 5.90 -68.19 -50.69
C ASP A 20 5.70 -68.66 -52.18
N GLN A 21 5.18 -67.85 -53.14
CA GLN A 21 5.34 -67.97 -54.64
C GLN A 21 4.98 -66.68 -55.47
N PRO A 22 5.61 -66.39 -56.66
CA PRO A 22 5.71 -65.03 -57.29
C PRO A 22 4.85 -64.72 -58.57
N SER A 23 5.29 -63.79 -59.45
CA SER A 23 4.48 -62.98 -60.42
C SER A 23 5.14 -62.59 -61.79
N HIS A 24 4.38 -62.06 -62.77
CA HIS A 24 4.86 -61.48 -64.07
C HIS A 24 4.17 -60.14 -64.52
N ILE A 25 4.75 -59.41 -65.50
CA ILE A 25 4.57 -57.95 -65.78
C ILE A 25 4.65 -57.62 -67.30
N LEU A 26 4.00 -56.54 -67.78
CA LEU A 26 4.34 -55.79 -69.03
C LEU A 26 4.15 -54.24 -68.90
N GLU A 27 4.70 -53.51 -69.87
CA GLU A 27 5.19 -52.10 -69.99
C GLU A 27 4.40 -50.85 -69.46
N PRO A 28 5.06 -49.65 -69.40
CA PRO A 28 4.47 -48.38 -68.92
C PRO A 28 4.30 -47.26 -69.97
N THR A 29 3.23 -46.45 -69.85
CA THR A 29 3.04 -45.18 -70.61
C THR A 29 3.02 -43.94 -69.70
N ASP A 30 3.65 -42.85 -70.14
CA ASP A 30 3.82 -41.62 -69.35
C ASP A 30 2.54 -40.77 -69.25
N GLN A 31 1.91 -40.80 -68.08
CA GLN A 31 0.65 -40.10 -67.76
C GLN A 31 0.71 -39.37 -66.40
N LEU A 32 1.88 -39.26 -65.75
CA LEU A 32 1.98 -38.90 -64.33
C LEU A 32 2.79 -37.63 -64.01
N ALA A 33 3.37 -36.96 -65.01
CA ALA A 33 4.23 -35.80 -64.82
C ALA A 33 3.47 -34.49 -64.47
N GLU A 34 2.42 -34.17 -65.22
CA GLU A 34 1.66 -32.90 -65.10
C GLU A 34 1.08 -32.65 -63.69
N PRO A 35 0.32 -33.58 -63.08
CA PRO A 35 -0.35 -33.33 -61.80
C PRO A 35 0.63 -32.98 -60.67
N ARG A 36 1.85 -33.53 -60.71
CA ARG A 36 2.86 -33.30 -59.66
C ARG A 36 3.45 -31.89 -59.74
N ARG A 37 3.79 -31.40 -60.94
CA ARG A 37 4.32 -30.03 -61.13
C ARG A 37 3.32 -28.98 -60.67
N GLN A 38 2.05 -29.12 -61.04
CA GLN A 38 1.00 -28.21 -60.57
C GLN A 38 0.81 -28.27 -59.04
N LYS A 39 0.88 -29.46 -58.43
CA LYS A 39 0.74 -29.62 -56.97
C LYS A 39 1.88 -28.94 -56.21
N PHE A 40 3.13 -29.10 -56.64
CA PHE A 40 4.27 -28.40 -56.02
C PHE A 40 4.23 -26.88 -56.24
N ALA A 41 3.84 -26.40 -57.42
CA ALA A 41 3.67 -24.97 -57.67
C ALA A 41 2.59 -24.34 -56.77
N ARG A 42 1.45 -25.03 -56.58
CA ARG A 42 0.39 -24.58 -55.66
C ARG A 42 0.86 -24.57 -54.20
N ILE A 43 1.60 -25.60 -53.75
CA ILE A 43 2.15 -25.66 -52.38
C ILE A 43 3.20 -24.56 -52.15
N ALA A 44 4.12 -24.32 -53.09
CA ALA A 44 5.13 -23.27 -52.96
C ALA A 44 4.50 -21.86 -52.89
N THR A 45 3.49 -21.60 -53.72
CA THR A 45 2.71 -20.34 -53.68
C THR A 45 1.93 -20.21 -52.37
N PHE A 46 1.29 -21.29 -51.90
CA PHE A 46 0.57 -21.33 -50.63
C PHE A 46 1.49 -21.05 -49.42
N VAL A 47 2.67 -21.68 -49.36
CA VAL A 47 3.63 -21.44 -48.27
C VAL A 47 4.17 -20.01 -48.32
N ARG A 48 4.46 -19.46 -49.52
CA ARG A 48 4.84 -18.04 -49.65
C ARG A 48 3.72 -17.09 -49.21
N SER A 49 2.48 -17.33 -49.63
CA SER A 49 1.35 -16.47 -49.26
C SER A 49 1.07 -16.53 -47.75
N HIS A 50 1.16 -17.70 -47.13
CA HIS A 50 0.89 -17.86 -45.69
C HIS A 50 2.05 -17.38 -44.81
N LEU A 51 3.31 -17.49 -45.23
CA LEU A 51 4.43 -16.88 -44.50
C LEU A 51 4.40 -15.34 -44.57
N VAL A 52 4.03 -14.76 -45.73
CA VAL A 52 3.78 -13.32 -45.84
C VAL A 52 2.60 -12.91 -44.97
N LEU A 53 1.50 -13.68 -44.98
CA LEU A 53 0.31 -13.41 -44.18
C LEU A 53 0.61 -13.51 -42.66
N ILE A 54 1.39 -14.49 -42.21
CA ILE A 54 1.84 -14.60 -40.82
C ILE A 54 2.77 -13.43 -40.44
N GLY A 55 3.69 -13.03 -41.33
CA GLY A 55 4.51 -11.84 -41.14
C GLY A 55 3.66 -10.57 -40.98
N VAL A 56 2.64 -10.39 -41.83
CA VAL A 56 1.67 -9.29 -41.75
C VAL A 56 0.85 -9.34 -40.46
N ILE A 57 0.35 -10.52 -40.06
CA ILE A 57 -0.51 -10.70 -38.89
C ILE A 57 0.26 -10.59 -37.56
N VAL A 58 1.55 -10.92 -37.51
CA VAL A 58 2.34 -10.91 -36.26
C VAL A 58 3.26 -9.68 -36.15
N VAL A 59 3.98 -9.31 -37.22
CA VAL A 59 4.99 -8.25 -37.15
C VAL A 59 4.35 -6.85 -37.17
N LEU A 60 3.29 -6.62 -37.96
CA LEU A 60 2.63 -5.31 -37.99
C LEU A 60 2.02 -4.90 -36.64
N PRO A 61 1.25 -5.73 -35.91
CA PRO A 61 0.77 -5.33 -34.58
C PRO A 61 1.90 -5.19 -33.56
N LEU A 62 2.97 -6.00 -33.61
CA LEU A 62 4.12 -5.82 -32.71
C LEU A 62 4.87 -4.49 -32.98
N VAL A 63 5.08 -4.12 -34.24
CA VAL A 63 5.64 -2.81 -34.63
C VAL A 63 4.68 -1.69 -34.23
N GLY A 64 3.36 -1.88 -34.41
CA GLY A 64 2.34 -0.94 -33.96
C GLY A 64 2.37 -0.70 -32.45
N ILE A 65 2.41 -1.77 -31.64
CA ILE A 65 2.53 -1.71 -30.18
C ILE A 65 3.83 -0.99 -29.77
N GLY A 66 4.95 -1.27 -30.43
CA GLY A 66 6.22 -0.57 -30.18
C GLY A 66 6.16 0.93 -30.49
N ILE A 67 5.47 1.33 -31.57
CA ILE A 67 5.24 2.74 -31.91
C ILE A 67 4.28 3.41 -30.92
N PHE A 68 3.20 2.74 -30.51
CA PHE A 68 2.27 3.23 -29.49
C PHE A 68 2.98 3.45 -28.14
N ALA A 69 3.81 2.49 -27.70
CA ALA A 69 4.60 2.61 -26.48
C ALA A 69 5.56 3.81 -26.54
N LYS A 70 6.34 3.94 -27.63
CA LYS A 70 7.29 5.05 -27.81
C LYS A 70 6.62 6.42 -27.94
N SER A 71 5.36 6.47 -28.39
CA SER A 71 4.58 7.70 -28.53
C SER A 71 3.86 8.13 -27.24
N GLY A 72 4.02 7.38 -26.13
CA GLY A 72 3.31 7.64 -24.88
C GLY A 72 1.80 7.36 -24.96
N TRP A 73 1.38 6.45 -25.84
CA TRP A 73 -0.04 6.15 -26.07
C TRP A 73 -0.58 4.98 -25.25
N LEU A 74 0.28 4.28 -24.50
CA LEU A 74 -0.10 3.32 -23.47
C LEU A 74 -0.32 4.04 -22.13
N PRO A 75 -1.25 3.59 -21.27
CA PRO A 75 -1.38 4.14 -19.92
C PRO A 75 -0.08 4.00 -19.13
N SER A 76 0.33 5.07 -18.43
CA SER A 76 1.56 5.08 -17.62
C SER A 76 1.46 6.03 -16.43
N THR A 77 2.27 5.78 -15.40
CA THR A 77 2.44 6.65 -14.24
C THR A 77 3.86 7.18 -14.23
N ASP A 78 4.01 8.50 -14.14
CA ASP A 78 5.32 9.14 -13.96
C ASP A 78 5.87 8.85 -12.55
N PRO A 79 7.05 8.23 -12.41
CA PRO A 79 7.61 7.82 -11.11
C PRO A 79 8.17 8.98 -10.28
N LEU A 80 8.27 10.20 -10.81
CA LEU A 80 8.82 11.37 -10.12
C LEU A 80 7.74 12.31 -9.57
N ASN A 81 6.52 12.26 -10.09
CA ASN A 81 5.43 13.17 -9.71
C ASN A 81 4.04 12.50 -9.62
N GLY A 82 3.95 11.18 -9.86
CA GLY A 82 2.73 10.39 -9.74
C GLY A 82 1.65 10.67 -10.79
N GLN A 83 1.90 11.54 -11.78
CA GLN A 83 0.90 11.86 -12.81
C GLN A 83 0.60 10.63 -13.66
N ARG A 84 -0.71 10.38 -13.85
CA ARG A 84 -1.22 9.26 -14.64
C ARG A 84 -1.63 9.74 -16.02
N THR A 85 -1.17 9.04 -17.05
CA THR A 85 -1.62 9.19 -18.43
C THR A 85 -2.50 8.00 -18.81
N GLY A 86 -3.56 8.27 -19.55
CA GLY A 86 -4.40 7.25 -20.18
C GLY A 86 -3.93 6.92 -21.59
N TRP A 87 -4.74 6.15 -22.31
CA TRP A 87 -4.54 5.91 -23.74
C TRP A 87 -4.38 7.23 -24.52
N PHE A 88 -3.50 7.23 -25.51
CA PHE A 88 -3.13 8.39 -26.33
C PHE A 88 -2.46 9.56 -25.58
N GLY A 89 -1.85 9.30 -24.40
CA GLY A 89 -1.04 10.29 -23.68
C GLY A 89 -1.84 11.43 -23.03
N LYS A 90 -3.17 11.31 -22.95
CA LYS A 90 -4.02 12.25 -22.20
C LYS A 90 -3.74 12.10 -20.71
N ALA A 91 -3.33 13.20 -20.07
CA ALA A 91 -3.27 13.27 -18.61
C ALA A 91 -4.67 13.00 -18.01
N LEU A 92 -4.72 12.14 -16.99
CA LEU A 92 -5.94 11.78 -16.28
C LEU A 92 -6.08 12.63 -14.99
N PRO A 93 -7.32 12.83 -14.49
CA PRO A 93 -7.54 13.34 -13.15
C PRO A 93 -6.81 12.50 -12.09
N LYS A 94 -6.36 13.13 -10.99
CA LYS A 94 -5.58 12.45 -9.92
C LYS A 94 -6.28 11.23 -9.31
N ASN A 95 -7.61 11.19 -9.33
CA ASN A 95 -8.46 10.12 -8.80
C ASN A 95 -8.82 9.02 -9.83
N ALA A 96 -8.29 9.05 -11.05
CA ALA A 96 -8.58 8.05 -12.07
C ALA A 96 -7.81 6.73 -11.89
N SER A 97 -8.49 5.60 -12.13
CA SER A 97 -7.85 4.30 -12.32
C SER A 97 -7.19 4.20 -13.71
N SER A 98 -6.15 3.38 -13.83
CA SER A 98 -5.46 3.08 -15.09
C SER A 98 -6.27 2.21 -16.07
N SER A 99 -7.51 1.86 -15.71
CA SER A 99 -8.40 0.95 -16.45
C SER A 99 -9.39 1.64 -17.40
N TRP A 100 -9.31 2.96 -17.60
CA TRP A 100 -10.26 3.69 -18.43
C TRP A 100 -10.22 3.27 -19.91
N ASN A 101 -11.40 2.98 -20.46
CA ASN A 101 -11.60 2.49 -21.83
C ASN A 101 -12.21 3.60 -22.72
N PRO A 102 -11.53 4.08 -23.77
CA PRO A 102 -12.01 5.17 -24.63
C PRO A 102 -13.23 4.82 -25.49
N PHE A 103 -13.66 3.55 -25.53
CA PHE A 103 -14.85 3.10 -26.26
C PHE A 103 -16.09 2.95 -25.35
N ALA A 104 -15.98 3.21 -24.06
CA ALA A 104 -17.06 3.08 -23.08
C ALA A 104 -17.45 4.45 -22.51
N ALA A 105 -18.54 5.02 -23.07
CA ALA A 105 -19.12 6.34 -22.75
C ALA A 105 -18.24 7.56 -23.14
N PRO A 106 -18.82 8.77 -23.28
CA PRO A 106 -18.05 10.01 -23.35
C PRO A 106 -17.20 10.19 -22.08
N LEU A 107 -16.24 11.14 -22.12
CA LEU A 107 -15.50 11.59 -20.95
C LEU A 107 -16.46 11.76 -19.76
N PRO A 108 -16.16 11.20 -18.57
CA PRO A 108 -17.01 11.42 -17.41
C PRO A 108 -17.08 12.92 -17.18
N THR A 109 -18.29 13.49 -17.29
CA THR A 109 -18.55 14.86 -16.87
C THR A 109 -17.98 14.99 -15.47
N PRO A 110 -17.12 15.99 -15.18
CA PRO A 110 -16.67 16.20 -13.82
C PRO A 110 -17.88 16.58 -12.99
N THR A 111 -18.48 15.59 -12.31
CA THR A 111 -19.39 15.80 -11.20
C THR A 111 -18.75 16.86 -10.33
N PRO A 112 -19.42 17.98 -10.00
CA PRO A 112 -18.82 19.01 -9.18
C PRO A 112 -18.38 18.42 -7.86
N GLN A 113 -17.09 18.07 -7.76
CA GLN A 113 -16.49 17.67 -6.51
C GLN A 113 -16.45 18.93 -5.68
N LEU A 114 -17.42 19.04 -4.76
CA LEU A 114 -17.40 20.01 -3.68
C LEU A 114 -15.98 19.99 -3.11
N SER A 115 -15.36 21.17 -3.06
CA SER A 115 -13.94 21.32 -2.77
C SER A 115 -13.61 20.59 -1.47
N LYS A 116 -12.83 19.49 -1.58
CA LYS A 116 -12.48 18.52 -0.51
C LYS A 116 -12.52 19.18 0.87
N GLU A 117 -13.68 19.11 1.52
CA GLU A 117 -13.93 19.98 2.67
C GLU A 117 -13.43 19.27 3.94
N TYR A 118 -12.35 19.82 4.47
CA TYR A 118 -11.70 19.32 5.67
C TYR A 118 -12.42 19.91 6.89
N VAL A 119 -13.38 19.17 7.43
CA VAL A 119 -14.08 19.56 8.66
C VAL A 119 -13.18 19.25 9.85
N TYR A 120 -12.86 20.24 10.67
CA TYR A 120 -12.01 20.08 11.86
C TYR A 120 -12.76 20.35 13.16
N ALA A 121 -12.39 19.64 14.22
CA ALA A 121 -12.65 20.07 15.60
C ALA A 121 -11.32 20.18 16.35
N GLY A 122 -10.93 21.43 16.67
CA GLY A 122 -9.61 21.73 17.20
C GLY A 122 -8.52 21.21 16.27
N SER A 123 -7.63 20.37 16.80
CA SER A 123 -6.50 19.77 16.08
C SER A 123 -6.79 18.41 15.45
N ARG A 124 -8.05 17.98 15.27
CA ARG A 124 -8.40 16.73 14.55
C ARG A 124 -9.29 16.99 13.34
N MET A 125 -8.92 16.40 12.20
CA MET A 125 -9.79 16.25 11.02
C MET A 125 -10.93 15.29 11.39
N LEU A 126 -12.17 15.76 11.33
CA LEU A 126 -13.37 14.96 11.61
C LEU A 126 -13.89 14.24 10.38
N ALA A 127 -13.82 14.90 9.22
CA ALA A 127 -14.23 14.34 7.95
C ALA A 127 -13.39 14.93 6.81
N VAL A 128 -13.15 14.11 5.80
CA VAL A 128 -12.85 14.55 4.44
C VAL A 128 -14.15 14.37 3.67
N VAL A 129 -14.75 15.46 3.18
CA VAL A 129 -15.90 15.36 2.27
C VAL A 129 -15.39 14.99 0.87
N ASP A 130 -15.17 13.69 0.65
CA ASP A 130 -15.04 13.06 -0.67
C ASP A 130 -16.26 12.16 -0.89
N ALA A 131 -16.94 12.33 -2.03
CA ALA A 131 -18.13 11.54 -2.39
C ALA A 131 -17.85 10.04 -2.60
N ASN A 132 -16.58 9.63 -2.63
CA ASN A 132 -16.15 8.23 -2.76
C ASN A 132 -15.50 7.66 -1.50
N ALA A 133 -15.44 8.41 -0.38
CA ALA A 133 -14.93 7.86 0.87
C ALA A 133 -15.92 6.81 1.43
N ASN A 134 -15.46 5.57 1.61
CA ASN A 134 -16.15 4.65 2.52
C ASN A 134 -16.14 5.29 3.92
N GLU A 135 -17.30 5.40 4.56
CA GLU A 135 -17.41 5.96 5.90
C GLU A 135 -16.60 5.13 6.90
N THR A 136 -15.42 5.61 7.28
CA THR A 136 -14.73 5.15 8.48
C THR A 136 -15.67 5.38 9.66
N PRO A 137 -15.99 4.36 10.48
CA PRO A 137 -16.89 4.53 11.61
C PRO A 137 -16.38 5.67 12.52
N PRO A 138 -17.26 6.54 13.04
CA PRO A 138 -16.84 7.78 13.67
C PRO A 138 -15.98 7.50 14.90
N ALA A 139 -14.69 7.81 14.80
CA ALA A 139 -13.71 7.41 15.79
C ALA A 139 -14.00 8.04 17.17
N ASP A 140 -14.21 7.15 18.15
CA ASP A 140 -14.68 7.42 19.51
C ASP A 140 -13.80 8.39 20.33
N LEU A 141 -14.37 8.91 21.42
CA LEU A 141 -13.65 9.78 22.35
C LEU A 141 -12.99 8.96 23.46
N ALA A 142 -11.67 8.98 23.53
CA ALA A 142 -10.89 8.29 24.55
C ALA A 142 -10.16 9.27 25.50
N VAL A 143 -10.12 8.93 26.79
CA VAL A 143 -9.32 9.63 27.82
C VAL A 143 -8.63 8.61 28.70
N TRP A 144 -7.30 8.65 28.77
CA TRP A 144 -6.53 7.87 29.75
C TRP A 144 -6.38 8.62 31.08
N ARG A 145 -6.52 7.90 32.20
CA ARG A 145 -6.37 8.44 33.56
C ARG A 145 -5.10 7.90 34.22
N PRO A 146 -4.07 8.74 34.43
CA PRO A 146 -2.81 8.30 35.04
C PRO A 146 -2.99 7.66 36.42
N SER A 147 -3.84 8.22 37.28
CA SER A 147 -4.01 7.74 38.66
C SER A 147 -4.50 6.28 38.80
N SER A 148 -4.97 5.66 37.72
CA SER A 148 -5.45 4.27 37.70
C SER A 148 -5.02 3.47 36.47
N GLY A 149 -4.18 4.04 35.59
CA GLY A 149 -3.76 3.38 34.35
C GLY A 149 -4.94 2.97 33.44
N THR A 150 -6.00 3.76 33.40
CA THR A 150 -7.28 3.33 32.80
C THR A 150 -7.70 4.24 31.65
N TRP A 151 -7.98 3.65 30.49
CA TRP A 151 -8.69 4.27 29.39
C TRP A 151 -10.19 4.32 29.68
N TYR A 152 -10.83 5.43 29.38
CA TYR A 152 -12.28 5.60 29.35
C TYR A 152 -12.66 5.99 27.93
N VAL A 153 -13.53 5.20 27.30
CA VAL A 153 -13.99 5.45 25.92
C VAL A 153 -15.49 5.72 25.95
N TYR A 154 -15.89 6.78 25.25
CA TYR A 154 -17.28 7.11 24.97
C TYR A 154 -17.55 6.83 23.48
N ASN A 155 -18.40 5.82 23.23
CA ASN A 155 -18.70 5.40 21.87
C ASN A 155 -19.72 6.34 21.22
N LEU A 156 -19.32 7.00 20.14
CA LEU A 156 -20.11 8.08 19.54
C LEU A 156 -21.37 7.58 18.81
N VAL A 157 -21.40 6.31 18.38
CA VAL A 157 -22.56 5.70 17.69
C VAL A 157 -23.63 5.26 18.69
N THR A 158 -23.22 4.62 19.78
CA THR A 158 -24.14 3.99 20.76
C THR A 158 -24.37 4.81 22.02
N SER A 159 -23.62 5.91 22.22
CA SER A 159 -23.56 6.67 23.48
C SER A 159 -23.15 5.83 24.70
N ALA A 160 -22.51 4.67 24.49
CA ALA A 160 -22.07 3.79 25.56
C ALA A 160 -20.73 4.25 26.16
N TRP A 161 -20.56 4.03 27.47
CA TRP A 161 -19.28 4.20 28.17
C TRP A 161 -18.62 2.85 28.41
N THR A 162 -17.35 2.73 28.06
CA THR A 162 -16.50 1.59 28.40
C THR A 162 -15.22 2.06 29.11
N SER A 163 -14.57 1.15 29.83
CA SER A 163 -13.29 1.43 30.48
C SER A 163 -12.36 0.23 30.40
N TYR A 164 -11.10 0.47 30.05
CA TYR A 164 -10.08 -0.57 29.87
C TYR A 164 -8.85 -0.23 30.71
N ALA A 165 -8.51 -1.11 31.66
CA ALA A 165 -7.34 -0.95 32.53
C ALA A 165 -6.08 -1.40 31.79
N TRP A 166 -5.34 -0.44 31.22
CA TRP A 166 -4.13 -0.68 30.44
C TRP A 166 -3.07 0.37 30.71
N GLY A 167 -1.97 -0.07 31.32
CA GLY A 167 -0.85 0.74 31.77
C GLY A 167 -0.81 0.98 33.28
N ASN A 168 0.31 1.55 33.73
CA ASN A 168 0.59 1.96 35.09
C ASN A 168 0.59 3.50 35.20
N SER A 169 0.55 4.04 36.42
CA SER A 169 0.48 5.49 36.65
C SER A 169 1.71 6.32 36.25
N THR A 170 2.80 5.65 35.85
CA THR A 170 4.04 6.26 35.33
C THR A 170 4.18 6.11 33.81
N ASP A 171 3.25 5.43 33.15
CA ASP A 171 3.32 5.22 31.71
C ASP A 171 2.76 6.43 30.96
N THR A 172 3.12 6.58 29.68
CA THR A 172 2.60 7.61 28.79
C THR A 172 1.59 6.98 27.83
N PRO A 173 0.34 7.47 27.76
CA PRO A 173 -0.67 6.92 26.87
C PRO A 173 -0.37 7.28 25.42
N VAL A 174 -0.56 6.30 24.52
CA VAL A 174 -0.43 6.45 23.07
C VAL A 174 -1.53 5.64 22.39
N GLN A 175 -1.87 6.01 21.17
CA GLN A 175 -2.98 5.40 20.44
C GLN A 175 -2.68 5.42 18.94
N GLY A 176 -3.16 4.40 18.24
CA GLY A 176 -2.98 4.18 16.81
C GLY A 176 -3.56 2.84 16.41
N ASP A 177 -3.69 2.57 15.13
CA ASP A 177 -3.95 1.22 14.61
C ASP A 177 -2.59 0.55 14.42
N PHE A 178 -2.19 -0.39 15.28
CA PHE A 178 -0.86 -1.00 15.25
C PHE A 178 -0.86 -2.40 14.60
N ASP A 179 -2.00 -3.09 14.51
CA ASP A 179 -2.10 -4.38 13.81
C ASP A 179 -2.69 -4.29 12.38
N GLY A 180 -3.29 -3.16 12.01
CA GLY A 180 -3.79 -2.84 10.67
C GLY A 180 -5.23 -3.30 10.42
N ASP A 181 -6.06 -3.44 11.47
CA ASP A 181 -7.45 -3.92 11.34
C ASP A 181 -8.50 -2.80 11.13
N GLY A 182 -8.07 -1.54 11.05
CA GLY A 182 -8.88 -0.36 10.79
C GLY A 182 -9.42 0.33 12.05
N LYS A 183 -8.93 -0.02 13.24
CA LYS A 183 -9.39 0.51 14.53
C LYS A 183 -8.23 0.93 15.42
N THR A 184 -8.50 1.84 16.35
CA THR A 184 -7.50 2.33 17.31
C THR A 184 -7.30 1.36 18.47
N ASP A 185 -6.06 0.94 18.67
CA ASP A 185 -5.59 0.12 19.79
C ASP A 185 -5.26 0.95 21.03
N PHE A 186 -5.29 0.30 22.20
CA PHE A 186 -4.81 0.90 23.44
C PHE A 186 -3.32 0.61 23.61
N ALA A 187 -2.48 1.64 23.62
CA ALA A 187 -1.04 1.49 23.79
C ALA A 187 -0.49 2.38 24.90
N VAL A 188 0.58 1.93 25.57
CA VAL A 188 1.30 2.77 26.53
C VAL A 188 2.82 2.61 26.37
N PHE A 189 3.55 3.73 26.43
CA PHE A 189 5.01 3.72 26.55
C PHE A 189 5.40 3.78 28.03
N ARG A 190 6.32 2.91 28.47
CA ARG A 190 6.83 2.88 29.85
C ARG A 190 8.25 3.46 29.92
N PRO A 191 8.44 4.73 30.35
CA PRO A 191 9.77 5.38 30.31
C PRO A 191 10.81 4.76 31.24
N SER A 192 10.39 4.04 32.28
CA SER A 192 11.29 3.34 33.20
C SER A 192 11.94 2.08 32.60
N THR A 193 11.44 1.58 31.47
CA THR A 193 12.00 0.39 30.79
C THR A 193 12.21 0.60 29.28
N ASN A 194 11.75 1.71 28.71
CA ASN A 194 11.67 1.96 27.26
C ASN A 194 10.87 0.87 26.51
N VAL A 195 9.80 0.36 27.16
CA VAL A 195 8.95 -0.70 26.59
C VAL A 195 7.55 -0.16 26.31
N TRP A 196 7.08 -0.43 25.10
CA TRP A 196 5.74 -0.17 24.61
C TRP A 196 4.87 -1.39 24.88
N TRP A 197 3.63 -1.18 25.30
CA TRP A 197 2.64 -2.23 25.59
C TRP A 197 1.38 -1.93 24.79
N ILE A 198 1.12 -2.72 23.74
CA ILE A 198 0.08 -2.48 22.75
C ILE A 198 -0.96 -3.60 22.89
N ALA A 199 -2.22 -3.25 23.19
CA ALA A 199 -3.34 -4.18 23.26
C ALA A 199 -4.27 -4.00 22.05
N THR A 200 -4.35 -5.04 21.23
CA THR A 200 -4.96 -5.01 19.90
C THR A 200 -6.48 -5.17 19.93
N SER A 201 -7.16 -4.27 19.23
CA SER A 201 -8.59 -3.99 19.42
C SER A 201 -9.52 -5.16 19.01
N GLY A 202 -9.11 -5.97 18.03
CA GLY A 202 -9.96 -7.02 17.46
C GLY A 202 -10.00 -8.34 18.21
N ASN A 203 -9.07 -8.61 19.15
CA ASN A 203 -8.80 -9.99 19.60
C ASN A 203 -8.45 -10.15 21.10
N SER A 204 -8.38 -9.08 21.90
CA SER A 204 -7.91 -9.10 23.30
C SER A 204 -6.48 -9.63 23.48
N SER A 205 -5.68 -9.65 22.42
CA SER A 205 -4.25 -9.93 22.46
C SER A 205 -3.47 -8.66 22.84
N TYR A 206 -2.20 -8.84 23.17
CA TYR A 206 -1.26 -7.74 23.34
C TYR A 206 0.15 -8.19 22.96
N TYR A 207 1.02 -7.23 22.67
CA TYR A 207 2.45 -7.45 22.49
C TYR A 207 3.26 -6.29 23.04
N THR A 208 4.59 -6.44 23.04
CA THR A 208 5.52 -5.42 23.51
C THR A 208 6.63 -5.16 22.52
N VAL A 209 7.12 -3.92 22.51
CA VAL A 209 8.26 -3.47 21.71
C VAL A 209 9.23 -2.71 22.63
N THR A 210 10.53 -3.00 22.56
CA THR A 210 11.55 -2.23 23.30
C THR A 210 12.19 -1.23 22.34
N PHE A 211 11.85 0.05 22.48
CA PHE A 211 12.30 1.09 21.55
C PHE A 211 12.32 2.48 22.21
N GLY A 212 13.29 3.31 21.83
CA GLY A 212 13.59 4.59 22.47
C GLY A 212 14.55 4.47 23.66
N ALA A 213 14.81 5.60 24.31
CA ALA A 213 15.71 5.76 25.45
C ALA A 213 15.13 6.70 26.52
N SER A 214 15.78 6.76 27.69
CA SER A 214 15.33 7.63 28.78
C SER A 214 15.36 9.10 28.39
N GLY A 215 14.23 9.80 28.57
CA GLY A 215 14.03 11.19 28.17
C GLY A 215 13.44 11.39 26.77
N ASP A 216 13.20 10.31 26.02
CA ASP A 216 12.49 10.37 24.75
C ASP A 216 10.97 10.56 24.94
N ILE A 217 10.34 11.31 24.03
CA ILE A 217 8.90 11.54 23.98
C ILE A 217 8.30 10.61 22.90
N PRO A 218 7.26 9.81 23.20
CA PRO A 218 6.61 8.97 22.21
C PRO A 218 5.86 9.81 21.16
N ALA A 219 5.97 9.41 19.89
CA ALA A 219 5.59 10.24 18.74
C ALA A 219 5.05 9.39 17.56
N VAL A 220 4.09 8.50 17.84
CA VAL A 220 3.60 7.47 16.89
C VAL A 220 2.73 8.02 15.76
N ALA A 221 2.89 7.46 14.56
CA ALA A 221 2.06 7.62 13.37
C ALA A 221 2.48 6.58 12.31
N ASP A 222 1.74 6.43 11.20
CA ASP A 222 2.22 5.70 10.01
C ASP A 222 3.19 6.59 9.22
N PHE A 223 4.51 6.34 9.25
CA PHE A 223 5.50 7.16 8.54
C PHE A 223 5.96 6.56 7.21
N ASP A 224 5.61 5.32 6.89
CA ASP A 224 6.07 4.65 5.66
C ASP A 224 4.97 4.23 4.67
N GLY A 225 3.71 4.33 5.09
CA GLY A 225 2.50 4.19 4.26
C GLY A 225 2.03 2.75 4.10
N ASP A 226 2.30 1.86 5.06
CA ASP A 226 1.81 0.47 5.04
C ASP A 226 0.38 0.31 5.59
N GLY A 227 -0.17 1.37 6.22
CA GLY A 227 -1.49 1.38 6.85
C GLY A 227 -1.47 1.12 8.36
N ARG A 228 -0.29 1.02 9.00
CA ARG A 228 -0.12 0.78 10.44
C ARG A 228 0.68 1.88 11.12
N THR A 229 0.46 1.98 12.41
CA THR A 229 1.12 2.94 13.29
C THR A 229 2.53 2.45 13.65
N ASP A 230 3.55 3.20 13.25
CA ASP A 230 4.93 2.93 13.64
C ASP A 230 5.19 3.30 15.11
N VAL A 231 6.09 2.54 15.72
CA VAL A 231 6.62 2.85 17.05
C VAL A 231 7.75 3.88 16.89
N ALA A 232 7.47 5.13 17.26
CA ALA A 232 8.38 6.25 17.06
C ALA A 232 8.57 7.13 18.29
N VAL A 233 9.73 7.79 18.38
CA VAL A 233 10.09 8.74 19.44
C VAL A 233 10.76 9.99 18.89
N PHE A 234 10.55 11.11 19.59
CA PHE A 234 11.34 12.32 19.48
C PHE A 234 12.27 12.46 20.70
N ARG A 235 13.55 12.80 20.47
CA ARG A 235 14.56 13.06 21.51
C ARG A 235 14.84 14.56 21.62
N PRO A 236 14.28 15.29 22.61
CA PRO A 236 14.41 16.75 22.71
C PRO A 236 15.86 17.21 22.92
N SER A 237 16.68 16.41 23.60
CA SER A 237 18.09 16.73 23.88
C SER A 237 19.00 16.77 22.65
N THR A 238 18.57 16.17 21.53
CA THR A 238 19.34 16.17 20.27
C THR A 238 18.54 16.67 19.06
N GLY A 239 17.23 16.88 19.18
CA GLY A 239 16.35 17.22 18.06
C GLY A 239 16.20 16.07 17.04
N VAL A 240 16.30 14.81 17.50
CA VAL A 240 16.32 13.63 16.61
C VAL A 240 15.08 12.77 16.81
N TRP A 241 14.48 12.36 15.70
CA TRP A 241 13.40 11.40 15.61
C TRP A 241 13.98 10.02 15.29
N TYR A 242 13.45 8.99 15.95
CA TYR A 242 13.71 7.59 15.65
C TYR A 242 12.37 6.91 15.43
N ILE A 243 12.23 6.20 14.30
CA ILE A 243 10.97 5.55 13.88
C ILE A 243 11.29 4.08 13.59
N SER A 244 10.62 3.16 14.27
CA SER A 244 10.67 1.71 13.99
C SER A 244 9.51 1.34 13.09
N ARG A 245 9.79 1.13 11.81
CA ARG A 245 8.76 0.89 10.78
C ARG A 245 8.07 -0.45 10.99
N SER A 246 6.75 -0.42 10.99
CA SER A 246 5.84 -1.57 11.12
C SER A 246 6.02 -2.60 10.00
N SER A 247 6.26 -2.13 8.78
CA SER A 247 6.31 -2.92 7.54
C SER A 247 7.47 -3.93 7.48
N ASP A 248 8.66 -3.57 8.00
CA ASP A 248 9.88 -4.38 7.90
C ASP A 248 10.78 -4.38 9.17
N SER A 249 10.37 -3.74 10.26
CA SER A 249 11.16 -3.52 11.49
C SER A 249 12.44 -2.68 11.31
N GLY A 250 12.60 -2.00 10.18
CA GLY A 250 13.72 -1.11 9.89
C GLY A 250 13.60 0.23 10.61
N THR A 251 14.73 0.77 11.08
CA THR A 251 14.76 2.06 11.78
C THR A 251 15.06 3.22 10.83
N THR A 252 14.15 4.19 10.76
CA THR A 252 14.38 5.50 10.15
C THR A 252 14.86 6.49 11.23
N THR A 253 15.75 7.42 10.88
CA THR A 253 16.28 8.44 11.80
C THR A 253 16.40 9.79 11.10
N VAL A 254 15.83 10.85 11.69
CA VAL A 254 15.75 12.19 11.09
C VAL A 254 16.04 13.26 12.15
N THR A 255 16.82 14.28 11.82
CA THR A 255 17.05 15.43 12.70
C THR A 255 16.07 16.55 12.36
N TYR A 256 15.10 16.81 13.22
CA TYR A 256 14.12 17.89 13.08
C TYR A 256 13.53 18.30 14.44
N GLY A 257 13.45 19.60 14.70
CA GLY A 257 13.06 20.15 16.01
C GLY A 257 14.24 20.37 16.96
N VAL A 258 13.95 20.91 18.14
CA VAL A 258 14.91 21.27 19.20
C VAL A 258 14.35 20.95 20.59
N ASN A 259 15.13 21.19 21.66
CA ASN A 259 14.65 20.99 23.02
C ASN A 259 13.42 21.86 23.35
N ASN A 260 12.50 21.30 24.14
CA ASN A 260 11.16 21.83 24.46
C ASN A 260 10.15 21.86 23.30
N ASP A 261 10.49 21.34 22.11
CA ASP A 261 9.49 21.04 21.09
C ASP A 261 8.63 19.83 21.47
N ILE A 262 7.37 19.84 21.05
CA ILE A 262 6.40 18.77 21.28
C ILE A 262 6.10 18.12 19.91
N PRO A 263 6.24 16.79 19.77
CA PRO A 263 5.98 16.10 18.50
C PRO A 263 4.49 16.15 18.14
N THR A 264 4.19 16.38 16.86
CA THR A 264 2.81 16.50 16.33
C THR A 264 2.58 15.75 15.00
N PRO A 265 3.14 14.55 14.80
CA PRO A 265 3.21 13.91 13.49
C PRO A 265 1.81 13.61 12.91
N ARG A 266 1.67 13.83 11.60
CA ARG A 266 0.45 13.54 10.82
C ARG A 266 0.74 13.74 9.33
N ASP A 267 -0.05 13.11 8.47
CA ASP A 267 -0.21 13.51 7.07
C ASP A 267 -0.76 14.95 6.97
N TYR A 268 0.06 15.91 6.52
CA TYR A 268 -0.39 17.29 6.24
C TYR A 268 -0.52 17.60 4.74
N ASP A 269 0.08 16.84 3.83
CA ASP A 269 0.07 17.10 2.38
C ASP A 269 -0.92 16.22 1.57
N GLY A 270 -1.31 15.07 2.13
CA GLY A 270 -2.27 14.11 1.61
C GLY A 270 -1.68 12.92 0.85
N ASP A 271 -0.39 12.59 0.99
CA ASP A 271 0.23 11.42 0.34
C ASP A 271 -0.12 10.06 0.99
N GLY A 272 -0.66 10.07 2.22
CA GLY A 272 -1.00 8.88 2.99
C GLY A 272 0.05 8.47 4.05
N LYS A 273 1.07 9.29 4.30
CA LYS A 273 2.10 9.08 5.32
C LYS A 273 2.18 10.26 6.27
N ALA A 274 2.74 10.05 7.46
CA ALA A 274 2.89 11.09 8.45
C ALA A 274 4.17 11.93 8.24
N ASP A 275 3.99 13.23 8.13
CA ASP A 275 5.09 14.19 8.24
C ASP A 275 5.66 14.21 9.67
N ILE A 276 6.98 14.33 9.74
CA ILE A 276 7.67 14.71 10.96
C ILE A 276 7.42 16.22 11.22
N SER A 277 6.67 16.53 12.28
CA SER A 277 6.35 17.91 12.66
C SER A 277 6.41 18.12 14.17
N VAL A 278 6.63 19.39 14.57
CA VAL A 278 6.68 19.80 15.97
C VAL A 278 5.86 21.06 16.22
N TRP A 279 5.21 21.14 17.38
CA TRP A 279 4.74 22.38 17.96
C TRP A 279 5.77 22.92 18.96
N ARG A 280 6.11 24.20 18.86
CA ARG A 280 6.96 24.91 19.81
C ARG A 280 6.10 25.87 20.65
N PRO A 281 5.93 25.62 21.96
CA PRO A 281 5.38 26.62 22.86
C PRO A 281 6.30 27.84 22.88
N LEU A 282 5.74 29.04 22.68
CA LEU A 282 6.47 30.26 23.01
C LEU A 282 6.63 30.33 24.54
N PRO A 283 7.79 30.78 25.06
CA PRO A 283 7.86 31.24 26.43
C PRO A 283 6.78 32.32 26.64
N LEU A 284 5.97 32.18 27.70
CA LEU A 284 5.03 33.24 28.07
C LEU A 284 5.85 34.54 28.25
N PRO A 285 5.42 35.67 27.67
CA PRO A 285 6.07 36.95 27.92
C PRO A 285 6.15 37.18 29.43
N SER A 286 7.37 37.41 29.92
CA SER A 286 7.57 37.77 31.32
C SER A 286 6.97 39.15 31.54
N HIS A 287 5.69 39.19 31.92
CA HIS A 287 4.99 40.38 32.38
C HIS A 287 5.61 40.83 33.70
N THR A 288 6.77 41.48 33.62
CA THR A 288 7.34 42.30 34.69
C THR A 288 6.33 43.38 35.00
N SER A 289 5.61 43.20 36.10
CA SER A 289 4.61 44.14 36.58
C SER A 289 5.31 45.37 37.16
N GLU A 290 5.85 46.22 36.31
CA GLU A 290 6.09 47.62 36.66
C GLU A 290 4.73 48.28 36.90
N ALA A 291 4.25 48.19 38.14
CA ALA A 291 3.07 48.91 38.57
C ALA A 291 3.31 50.41 38.34
N PRO A 292 2.45 51.12 37.60
CA PRO A 292 2.68 52.52 37.28
C PRO A 292 2.76 53.33 38.57
N THR A 293 3.92 53.92 38.83
CA THR A 293 4.19 54.71 40.04
C THR A 293 3.32 55.95 40.01
N ARG A 294 2.23 55.92 40.80
CA ARG A 294 1.26 57.01 40.89
C ARG A 294 1.99 58.32 41.24
N PRO A 295 1.97 59.36 40.37
CA PRO A 295 2.62 60.61 40.69
C PRO A 295 1.92 61.25 41.89
N HIS A 296 2.69 61.57 42.92
CA HIS A 296 2.19 62.32 44.07
C HIS A 296 1.93 63.77 43.64
N SER A 297 0.66 64.14 43.53
CA SER A 297 0.24 65.54 43.47
C SER A 297 0.63 66.25 44.76
N ARG A 298 1.22 67.45 44.63
CA ARG A 298 1.33 68.42 45.72
C ARG A 298 -0.01 69.04 46.06
#